data_AF-A0A7D3XW57-F1
#
_entry.id   AF-A0A7D3XW57-F1
#
_cell.length_a   1.000
_cell.length_b   1.000
_cell.length_c   1.000
_cell.angle_alpha   90.00
_cell.angle_beta   90.00
_cell.angle_gamma   90.00
#
_symmetry.space_group_name_H-M   'P 1'
#
loop_
_entity.id
_entity.type
_entity.pdbx_description
1 polymer ?
#
loop_
_entity_poly.entity_id
_entity_poly.type
_entity_poly.pdbx_seq_one_letter_code
_entity_poly.pdbx_strand_id
1 'polypeptide(L)'
;MLDIRPESDYGRRAIDGSLNVPVYDDLRRGDDDALRGRLDGIPDDREVVTVCKMGIVAKRATRVLDEAGYEASTLAGGMSGWNGYQRGSLGYRLRSLWWRLRG
;
A
#
# COMPACT_ATOMS: atom_id res chain seq x y z
N MET A 1 0.03 -5.72 -4.57
CA MET A 1 -0.12 -4.61 -3.61
C MET A 1 -0.80 -3.45 -4.30
N LEU A 2 -1.88 -2.92 -3.72
CA LEU A 2 -2.74 -1.90 -4.30
C LEU A 2 -2.60 -0.59 -3.51
N ASP A 3 -1.98 0.42 -4.10
CA ASP A 3 -1.86 1.76 -3.51
C ASP A 3 -3.03 2.63 -3.93
N ILE A 4 -3.91 2.95 -2.99
CA ILE A 4 -5.12 3.73 -3.28
C ILE A 4 -4.90 5.24 -3.25
N ARG A 5 -3.69 5.71 -2.89
CA ARG A 5 -3.39 7.14 -2.74
C ARG A 5 -3.47 7.89 -4.08
N PRO A 6 -3.63 9.22 -4.04
CA PRO A 6 -3.53 10.05 -5.23
C PRO A 6 -2.24 9.79 -6.01
N GLU A 7 -2.29 9.92 -7.34
CA GLU A 7 -1.14 9.68 -8.23
C GLU A 7 0.09 10.51 -7.85
N SER A 8 -0.12 11.73 -7.36
CA SER A 8 0.95 12.61 -6.87
C SER A 8 1.69 12.03 -5.67
N ASP A 9 0.96 11.43 -4.73
CA ASP A 9 1.53 10.77 -3.54
C ASP A 9 2.23 9.46 -3.89
N TYR A 10 1.68 8.73 -4.88
CA TYR A 10 2.26 7.51 -5.43
C TYR A 10 3.58 7.81 -6.15
N GLY A 11 3.58 8.78 -7.09
CA GLY A 11 4.74 9.14 -7.89
C GLY A 11 5.89 9.73 -7.08
N ARG A 12 5.61 10.37 -5.94
CA ARG A 12 6.67 10.85 -5.02
C ARG A 12 7.40 9.71 -4.33
N ARG A 13 6.67 8.68 -3.90
CA ARG A 13 7.22 7.50 -3.22
C ARG A 13 6.16 6.41 -3.13
N ALA A 14 6.36 5.35 -3.88
CA ALA A 14 5.56 4.13 -3.84
C ALA A 14 6.35 2.98 -3.20
N ILE A 15 5.67 1.86 -3.00
CA ILE A 15 6.31 0.57 -2.72
C ILE A 15 6.60 -0.09 -4.06
N ASP A 16 7.83 -0.56 -4.26
CA ASP A 16 8.25 -1.16 -5.53
C ASP A 16 7.33 -2.34 -5.89
N GLY A 17 6.87 -2.36 -7.15
CA GLY A 17 5.94 -3.38 -7.63
C GLY A 17 4.48 -3.23 -7.16
N SER A 18 4.11 -2.12 -6.52
CA SER A 18 2.70 -1.79 -6.27
C SER A 18 2.00 -1.29 -7.53
N LEU A 19 0.67 -1.44 -7.55
CA LEU A 19 -0.24 -0.92 -8.57
C LEU A 19 -0.98 0.28 -7.97
N ASN A 20 -1.04 1.40 -8.68
CA ASN A 20 -1.81 2.57 -8.23
C ASN A 20 -3.24 2.55 -8.77
N VAL A 21 -4.21 2.68 -7.87
CA VAL A 21 -5.63 2.90 -8.21
C VAL A 21 -6.10 4.09 -7.36
N PRO A 22 -6.05 5.33 -7.87
CA PRO A 22 -6.15 6.54 -7.06
C PRO A 22 -7.59 6.86 -6.63
N VAL A 23 -8.15 6.07 -5.71
CA VAL A 23 -9.54 6.17 -5.22
C VAL A 23 -9.63 6.64 -3.76
N TYR A 24 -8.53 7.12 -3.18
CA TYR A 24 -8.46 7.52 -1.76
C TYR A 24 -9.57 8.50 -1.35
N ASP A 25 -9.77 9.58 -2.11
CA ASP A 25 -10.72 10.63 -1.74
C ASP A 25 -12.18 10.18 -1.90
N ASP A 26 -12.46 9.34 -2.89
CA ASP A 26 -13.78 8.75 -3.11
C ASP A 26 -14.15 7.80 -1.97
N LEU A 27 -13.27 6.85 -1.65
CA LEU A 27 -13.44 5.95 -0.52
C LEU A 27 -13.52 6.69 0.83
N ARG A 28 -12.77 7.79 0.97
CA ARG A 28 -12.83 8.64 2.17
C ARG A 28 -14.19 9.31 2.32
N ARG A 29 -14.82 9.74 1.21
CA ARG A 29 -16.19 10.29 1.18
C ARG A 29 -17.26 9.21 1.25
N GLY A 30 -16.88 7.97 0.99
CA GLY A 30 -17.72 6.79 1.06
C GLY A 30 -18.37 6.36 -0.24
N ASP A 31 -17.81 6.83 -1.35
CA ASP A 31 -18.10 6.32 -2.68
C ASP A 31 -17.26 5.06 -2.91
N ASP A 32 -17.85 3.91 -2.63
CA ASP A 32 -17.22 2.60 -2.86
C ASP A 32 -17.26 2.19 -4.34
N ASP A 33 -18.15 2.77 -5.14
CA ASP A 33 -18.31 2.44 -6.55
C ASP A 33 -17.12 2.92 -7.39
N ALA A 34 -16.42 3.96 -6.93
CA ALA A 34 -15.15 4.40 -7.51
C ALA A 34 -14.08 3.29 -7.57
N LEU A 35 -14.07 2.36 -6.61
CA LEU A 35 -13.18 1.19 -6.63
C LEU A 35 -13.83 0.02 -7.39
N ARG A 36 -15.13 -0.22 -7.21
CA ARG A 36 -15.83 -1.29 -7.93
C ARG A 36 -15.75 -1.13 -9.45
N GLY A 37 -15.80 0.10 -9.95
CA GLY A 37 -15.64 0.41 -11.37
C GLY A 37 -14.22 0.21 -11.93
N ARG A 38 -13.26 -0.25 -11.12
CA ARG A 38 -11.86 -0.47 -11.51
C ARG A 38 -11.35 -1.88 -11.25
N LEU A 39 -12.23 -2.82 -10.87
CA LEU A 39 -11.84 -4.19 -10.52
C LEU A 39 -11.15 -4.93 -11.67
N ASP A 40 -11.56 -4.70 -12.91
CA ASP A 40 -10.95 -5.33 -14.11
C ASP A 40 -9.44 -5.08 -14.26
N GLY A 41 -8.93 -4.01 -13.62
CA GLY A 41 -7.50 -3.69 -13.62
C GLY A 41 -6.72 -4.27 -12.44
N ILE A 42 -7.37 -4.99 -11.52
CA ILE A 42 -6.78 -5.50 -10.29
C ILE A 42 -6.61 -7.03 -10.41
N PRO A 43 -5.38 -7.56 -10.27
CA PRO A 43 -5.14 -9.00 -10.30
C PRO A 43 -5.94 -9.74 -9.22
N ASP A 44 -6.61 -10.82 -9.60
CA ASP A 44 -7.47 -11.69 -8.78
C ASP A 44 -6.84 -13.08 -8.51
N ASP A 45 -5.66 -13.35 -9.06
CA ASP A 45 -4.92 -14.61 -8.93
C ASP A 45 -4.02 -14.70 -7.69
N ARG A 46 -4.10 -13.69 -6.81
CA ARG A 46 -3.19 -13.48 -5.68
C ARG A 46 -3.79 -12.54 -4.63
N GLU A 47 -3.28 -12.63 -3.41
CA GLU A 47 -3.66 -11.71 -2.34
C GLU A 47 -3.39 -10.24 -2.71
N VAL A 48 -4.41 -9.39 -2.53
CA VAL A 48 -4.36 -7.95 -2.74
C VAL A 48 -4.16 -7.24 -1.40
N VAL A 49 -2.90 -6.91 -1.11
CA VAL A 49 -2.58 -6.03 0.03
C VAL A 49 -2.83 -4.57 -0.35
N THR A 50 -3.78 -3.90 0.30
CA THR A 50 -4.10 -2.49 0.08
C THR A 50 -3.28 -1.55 0.97
N VAL A 51 -2.98 -0.34 0.49
CA VAL A 51 -2.27 0.67 1.26
C VAL A 51 -2.81 2.08 1.02
N CYS A 52 -2.79 2.88 2.08
CA CYS A 52 -2.91 4.34 1.99
C CYS A 52 -1.90 4.99 2.94
N LYS A 53 -2.02 6.31 3.18
CA LYS A 53 -1.08 7.04 4.06
C LYS A 53 -0.93 6.40 5.44
N MET A 54 -2.04 6.08 6.10
CA MET A 54 -2.07 5.53 7.48
C MET A 54 -2.77 4.17 7.62
N GLY A 55 -3.18 3.56 6.51
CA GLY A 55 -3.97 2.31 6.52
C GLY A 55 -5.46 2.48 6.89
N ILE A 56 -5.92 3.68 7.28
CA ILE A 56 -7.32 3.90 7.70
C ILE A 56 -8.30 3.74 6.54
N VAL A 57 -8.10 4.50 5.46
CA VAL A 57 -8.97 4.42 4.26
C VAL A 57 -8.73 3.10 3.49
N ALA A 58 -7.53 2.53 3.57
CA ALA A 58 -7.21 1.27 2.90
C ALA A 58 -8.03 0.09 3.45
N LYS A 59 -8.43 0.11 4.73
CA LYS A 59 -9.40 -0.86 5.27
C LYS A 59 -10.73 -0.83 4.53
N ARG A 60 -11.14 0.35 4.04
CA ARG A 60 -12.35 0.47 3.23
C ARG A 60 -12.18 -0.20 1.87
N ALA A 61 -11.05 0.07 1.20
CA ALA A 61 -10.70 -0.61 -0.04
C ALA A 61 -10.62 -2.13 0.13
N THR A 62 -10.01 -2.61 1.21
CA THR A 62 -9.92 -4.05 1.55
C THR A 62 -11.31 -4.67 1.59
N ARG A 63 -12.26 -4.07 2.32
CA ARG A 63 -13.63 -4.58 2.39
C ARG A 63 -14.33 -4.60 1.03
N VAL A 64 -14.16 -3.56 0.21
CA VAL A 64 -14.76 -3.53 -1.14
C VAL A 64 -14.20 -4.65 -2.02
N LEU A 65 -12.91 -4.96 -1.88
CA LEU A 65 -12.27 -6.08 -2.56
C LEU A 65 -12.75 -7.44 -2.02
N ASP A 66 -12.85 -7.60 -0.70
CA ASP A 66 -13.40 -8.81 -0.07
C ASP A 66 -14.85 -9.06 -0.53
N GLU A 67 -15.68 -8.02 -0.55
CA GLU A 67 -17.06 -8.07 -1.06
C GLU A 67 -17.14 -8.45 -2.55
N ALA A 68 -16.09 -8.11 -3.32
CA ALA A 68 -15.95 -8.47 -4.73
C ALA A 68 -15.31 -9.85 -4.95
N GLY A 69 -14.99 -10.59 -3.89
CA GLY A 69 -14.46 -11.95 -3.97
C GLY A 69 -12.94 -12.05 -4.03
N TYR A 70 -12.21 -10.96 -3.82
CA TYR A 70 -10.75 -10.99 -3.72
C TYR A 70 -10.31 -11.47 -2.34
N GLU A 71 -9.16 -12.15 -2.29
CA GLU A 71 -8.42 -12.28 -1.03
C GLU A 71 -7.66 -10.96 -0.79
N ALA A 72 -8.11 -10.14 0.17
CA ALA A 72 -7.52 -8.84 0.43
C ALA A 72 -7.11 -8.63 1.88
N SER A 73 -6.07 -7.81 2.07
CA SER A 73 -5.62 -7.38 3.40
C SER A 73 -5.19 -5.92 3.39
N THR A 74 -5.07 -5.30 4.56
CA THR A 74 -4.57 -3.92 4.69
C THR A 74 -3.15 -3.92 5.22
N LEU A 75 -2.25 -3.18 4.58
CA LEU A 75 -0.92 -2.91 5.17
C LEU A 75 -1.06 -2.08 6.45
N ALA A 76 -0.79 -2.72 7.60
CA ALA A 76 -0.85 -2.08 8.90
C ALA A 76 0.08 -0.85 8.99
N GLY A 77 -0.45 0.25 9.50
CA GLY A 77 0.28 1.53 9.60
C GLY A 77 0.46 2.28 8.27
N GLY A 78 0.02 1.70 7.14
CA GLY A 78 0.11 2.29 5.81
C GLY A 78 1.54 2.64 5.38
N MET A 79 1.65 3.60 4.46
CA MET A 79 2.94 4.10 3.99
C MET A 79 3.79 4.71 5.10
N SER A 80 3.18 5.29 6.15
CA SER A 80 3.93 5.80 7.29
C SER A 80 4.69 4.70 8.04
N GLY A 81 4.03 3.56 8.28
CA GLY A 81 4.64 2.37 8.87
C GLY A 81 5.75 1.80 7.98
N TRP A 82 5.48 1.65 6.68
CA TRP A 82 6.46 1.18 5.71
C TRP A 82 7.73 2.05 5.67
N ASN A 83 7.55 3.37 5.63
CA ASN A 83 8.67 4.31 5.62
C ASN A 83 9.49 4.25 6.92
N GLY A 84 8.85 3.99 8.06
CA GLY A 84 9.52 3.72 9.32
C GLY A 84 10.41 2.47 9.25
N TYR A 85 9.85 1.37 8.75
CA TYR A 85 10.56 0.10 8.56
C TYR A 85 11.79 0.26 7.65
N GLN A 86 11.63 0.91 6.48
CA GLN A 86 12.75 1.12 5.57
C GLN A 86 13.89 1.96 6.17
N ARG A 87 13.58 3.01 6.94
CA ARG A 87 14.61 3.80 7.61
C ARG A 87 15.37 2.99 8.65
N GLY A 88 14.67 2.17 9.43
CA GLY A 88 15.28 1.29 10.43
C GLY A 88 16.21 0.25 9.79
N SER A 89 15.77 -0.39 8.70
CA SER A 89 16.55 -1.42 8.01
C SER A 89 17.79 -0.87 7.31
N LEU A 90 17.72 0.34 6.73
CA LEU A 90 18.89 1.02 6.15
C LEU A 90 19.96 1.32 7.22
N GLY A 91 19.55 1.84 8.38
CA GLY A 91 20.48 2.08 9.49
C GLY A 91 21.17 0.81 9.97
N TYR A 92 20.41 -0.29 10.08
CA TYR A 92 20.96 -1.60 10.40
C TYR A 92 21.98 -2.08 9.36
N ARG A 93 21.64 -2.00 8.06
CA ARG A 93 22.53 -2.43 6.97
C ARG A 93 23.84 -1.65 6.97
N LEU A 94 23.80 -0.32 7.15
CA LEU A 94 25.02 0.51 7.21
C LEU A 94 25.92 0.13 8.39
N ARG A 95 25.33 -0.07 9.58
CA ARG A 95 26.07 -0.54 10.75
C ARG A 95 26.71 -1.90 10.49
N SER A 96 25.95 -2.86 9.97
CA SER A 96 26.48 -4.21 9.66
C SER A 96 27.60 -4.19 8.63
N LEU A 97 27.55 -3.28 7.65
CA LEU A 97 28.59 -3.12 6.65
C LEU A 97 29.88 -2.56 7.26
N TRP A 98 29.75 -1.56 8.15
CA TRP A 98 30.89 -1.00 8.88
C TRP A 98 31.60 -2.04 9.75
N TRP A 99 30.83 -2.90 10.44
CA TRP A 99 31.39 -4.02 11.21
C TRP A 99 32.14 -5.04 10.34
N ARG A 100 31.67 -5.31 9.11
CA ARG A 100 32.35 -6.21 8.16
C ARG A 100 33.61 -5.62 7.53
N LEU A 101 33.74 -4.29 7.48
CA LEU A 101 34.91 -3.60 6.92
C LEU A 101 35.98 -3.26 7.96
N ARG A 102 35.64 -3.33 9.24
CA ARG A 102 36.55 -3.12 10.38
C ARG A 102 37.01 -4.41 11.06
N GLY A 103 36.56 -5.56 10.57
CA GLY A 103 37.00 -6.89 10.99
C GLY A 103 37.97 -7.50 9.99
#